data_AF-A0A7S3U6B5-F1
#
_entry.id   AF-A0A7S3U6B5-F1
#
_cell.length_a   1.000
_cell.length_b   1.000
_cell.length_c   1.000
_cell.angle_alpha   90.00
_cell.angle_beta   90.00
_cell.angle_gamma   90.00
#
_symmetry.space_group_name_H-M   'P 1'
#
loop_
_entity.id
_entity.type
_entity.pdbx_description
1 polymer ?
#
loop_
_entity_poly.entity_id
_entity_poly.type
_entity_poly.pdbx_seq_one_letter_code
_entity_poly.pdbx_strand_id
1 'polypeptide(L)'
;AAAALADAGAEVVVLERGQNDRDRSQKDTQQASTWPAVVNTDAAQKIQWQDGVWGAVANVLGGGTSVNGGLYIEEEPEFLQQTFGETFDLDAFYASSAYIAKNLTEPLAPSQFGHDFARALAD
;
A
#
# COMPACT_ATOMS: atom_id res chain seq x y z
N ALA A 1 -4.81 6.13 -1.14
CA ALA A 1 -5.05 7.56 -0.83
C ALA A 1 -4.31 8.48 -1.80
N ALA A 2 -2.96 8.50 -1.80
CA ALA A 2 -2.17 9.42 -2.65
C ALA A 2 -2.55 9.37 -4.14
N ALA A 3 -2.62 8.17 -4.73
CA ALA A 3 -3.04 7.99 -6.13
C ALA A 3 -4.45 8.56 -6.38
N ALA A 4 -5.44 8.21 -5.53
CA ALA A 4 -6.81 8.72 -5.66
C ALA A 4 -6.91 10.25 -5.55
N LEU A 5 -6.10 10.89 -4.69
CA LEU A 5 -6.05 12.35 -4.58
C LEU A 5 -5.41 12.99 -5.81
N ALA A 6 -4.34 12.39 -6.34
CA ALA A 6 -3.70 12.85 -7.57
C ALA A 6 -4.64 12.73 -8.77
N ASP A 7 -5.36 11.62 -8.90
CA ASP A 7 -6.37 11.43 -9.95
C ASP A 7 -7.56 12.41 -9.81
N ALA A 8 -7.86 12.86 -8.59
CA ALA A 8 -8.82 13.93 -8.33
C ALA A 8 -8.27 15.34 -8.63
N GLY A 9 -7.05 15.46 -9.15
CA GLY A 9 -6.42 16.72 -9.56
C GLY A 9 -5.66 17.47 -8.46
N ALA A 10 -5.41 16.83 -7.31
CA ALA A 10 -4.61 17.44 -6.25
C ALA A 10 -3.10 17.30 -6.52
N GLU A 11 -2.32 18.28 -6.07
CA GLU A 11 -0.86 18.14 -5.96
C GLU A 11 -0.53 17.33 -4.69
N VAL A 12 0.11 16.18 -4.87
CA VAL A 12 0.36 15.22 -3.79
C VAL A 12 1.85 14.94 -3.67
N VAL A 13 2.37 15.06 -2.45
CA VAL A 13 3.70 14.59 -2.08
C VAL A 13 3.57 13.42 -1.12
N VAL A 14 4.26 12.32 -1.40
CA VAL A 14 4.37 11.17 -0.51
C VAL A 14 5.74 11.20 0.16
N LEU A 15 5.75 11.29 1.50
CA LEU A 15 6.95 11.18 2.31
C LEU A 15 6.94 9.83 3.03
N GLU A 16 7.87 8.96 2.66
CA GLU A 16 8.10 7.66 3.27
C GLU A 16 9.48 7.68 3.94
N ARG A 17 9.60 7.07 5.13
CA ARG A 17 10.87 6.99 5.86
C ARG A 17 11.82 5.94 5.25
N GLY A 18 11.24 4.88 4.69
CA GLY A 18 11.93 3.77 4.07
C GLY A 18 12.47 4.11 2.69
N GLN A 19 13.21 3.17 2.12
CA GLN A 19 13.72 3.28 0.75
C GLN A 19 12.59 3.11 -0.28
N ASN A 20 12.83 3.51 -1.53
CA ASN A 20 11.93 3.24 -2.62
C ASN A 20 11.95 1.74 -2.95
N ASP A 21 10.80 1.09 -3.07
CA ASP A 21 10.67 -0.35 -3.36
C ASP A 21 11.18 -0.71 -4.77
N ARG A 22 11.28 0.29 -5.65
CA ARG A 22 11.85 0.17 -7.00
C ARG A 22 13.37 0.28 -7.02
N ASP A 23 14.00 0.65 -5.92
CA ASP A 23 15.46 0.69 -5.85
C ASP A 23 16.03 -0.73 -5.98
N ARG A 24 17.18 -0.87 -6.65
CA ARG A 24 17.83 -2.18 -6.84
C ARG A 24 18.19 -2.86 -5.51
N SER A 25 18.46 -2.08 -4.46
CA SER A 25 18.67 -2.58 -3.09
C SER A 25 17.42 -3.22 -2.48
N GLN A 26 16.23 -2.90 -2.99
CA GLN A 26 14.93 -3.36 -2.52
C GLN A 26 14.29 -4.40 -3.45
N LYS A 27 15.06 -5.04 -4.34
CA LYS A 27 14.59 -6.04 -5.32
C LYS A 27 13.76 -7.18 -4.70
N ASP A 28 14.01 -7.49 -3.43
CA ASP A 28 13.35 -8.59 -2.73
C ASP A 28 11.89 -8.22 -2.35
N THR A 29 11.48 -6.95 -2.44
CA THR A 29 10.09 -6.51 -2.22
C THR A 29 9.15 -6.76 -3.39
N GLN A 30 9.71 -7.13 -4.56
CA GLN A 30 8.99 -7.14 -5.83
C GLN A 30 8.54 -8.56 -6.26
N GLN A 31 8.81 -9.59 -5.45
CA GLN A 31 8.52 -10.98 -5.81
C GLN A 31 8.04 -11.77 -4.59
N ALA A 32 6.94 -12.53 -4.74
CA ALA A 32 6.44 -13.38 -3.67
C ALA A 32 7.44 -14.49 -3.26
N SER A 33 8.36 -14.88 -4.15
CA SER A 33 9.36 -15.93 -3.90
C SER A 33 10.40 -15.57 -2.83
N THR A 34 10.50 -14.29 -2.46
CA THR A 34 11.45 -13.80 -1.45
C THR A 34 10.84 -13.84 -0.04
N TRP A 35 9.54 -14.10 0.09
CA TRP A 35 8.89 -14.25 1.37
C TRP A 35 9.19 -15.65 1.97
N PRO A 36 9.53 -15.76 3.26
CA PRO A 36 9.58 -14.71 4.27
C PRO A 36 10.94 -14.00 4.41
N ALA A 37 11.95 -14.34 3.60
CA ALA A 37 13.30 -13.79 3.74
C ALA A 37 13.37 -12.26 3.67
N VAL A 38 12.50 -11.61 2.89
CA VAL A 38 12.39 -10.15 2.77
C VAL A 38 12.25 -9.43 4.12
N VAL A 39 11.61 -10.05 5.12
CA VAL A 39 11.43 -9.46 6.47
C VAL A 39 12.74 -9.34 7.27
N ASN A 40 13.81 -9.97 6.78
CA ASN A 40 15.15 -9.92 7.38
C ASN A 40 16.11 -8.98 6.65
N THR A 41 15.60 -8.16 5.73
CA THR A 41 16.36 -7.16 4.97
C THR A 41 16.12 -5.75 5.51
N ASP A 42 16.81 -4.75 4.95
CA ASP A 42 16.59 -3.34 5.30
C ASP A 42 15.20 -2.81 4.89
N ALA A 43 14.44 -3.59 4.10
CA ALA A 43 13.03 -3.34 3.80
C ALA A 43 12.12 -3.44 5.04
N ALA A 44 12.62 -4.00 6.14
CA ALA A 44 11.91 -4.15 7.40
C ALA A 44 12.73 -3.66 8.59
N GLN A 45 12.05 -3.08 9.57
CA GLN A 45 12.61 -2.76 10.88
C GLN A 45 12.18 -3.82 11.89
N LYS A 46 13.15 -4.44 12.55
CA LYS A 46 12.89 -5.34 13.68
C LYS A 46 12.44 -4.54 14.89
N ILE A 47 11.37 -5.00 15.53
CA ILE A 47 10.79 -4.39 16.73
C ILE A 47 10.57 -5.45 17.80
N GLN A 48 10.46 -5.00 19.04
CA GLN A 48 10.00 -5.81 20.15
C GLN A 48 8.85 -5.07 20.84
N TRP A 49 7.73 -5.75 21.04
CA TRP A 49 6.60 -5.21 21.80
C TRP A 49 6.92 -5.20 23.31
N GLN A 50 6.14 -4.45 24.08
CA GLN A 50 6.37 -4.29 25.52
C GLN A 50 6.20 -5.61 26.31
N ASP A 51 5.44 -6.55 25.77
CA ASP A 51 5.26 -7.90 26.30
C ASP A 51 6.41 -8.86 25.94
N GLY A 52 7.43 -8.37 25.21
CA GLY A 52 8.62 -9.11 24.83
C GLY A 52 8.52 -9.86 23.50
N VAL A 53 7.37 -9.83 22.82
CA VAL A 53 7.21 -10.46 21.50
C VAL A 53 8.09 -9.76 20.47
N TRP A 54 8.77 -10.52 19.61
CA TRP A 54 9.56 -10.00 18.50
C TRP A 54 8.74 -9.94 17.22
N GLY A 55 8.95 -8.89 16.44
CA GLY A 55 8.34 -8.75 15.13
C GLY A 55 9.13 -7.87 14.19
N ALA A 56 8.55 -7.64 13.02
CA ALA A 56 9.08 -6.76 12.00
C ALA A 56 7.96 -5.88 11.46
N VAL A 57 8.26 -4.60 11.25
CA VAL A 57 7.39 -3.64 10.55
C VAL A 57 8.09 -3.19 9.28
N ALA A 58 7.33 -2.83 8.26
CA ALA A 58 7.93 -2.37 7.01
C ALA A 58 8.74 -1.06 7.19
N ASN A 59 9.79 -0.95 6.38
CA ASN A 59 10.70 0.19 6.28
C ASN A 59 11.06 0.45 4.80
N VAL A 60 10.03 0.46 3.96
CA VAL A 60 10.13 0.61 2.50
C VAL A 60 8.82 1.19 1.97
N LEU A 61 8.87 1.89 0.83
CA LEU A 61 7.68 2.36 0.12
C LEU A 61 6.73 1.19 -0.20
N GLY A 62 5.43 1.44 -0.07
CA GLY A 62 4.38 0.40 -0.07
C GLY A 62 4.13 -0.21 1.32
N GLY A 63 5.08 -0.11 2.25
CA GLY A 63 4.89 -0.54 3.62
C GLY A 63 4.70 -2.05 3.72
N GLY A 64 3.71 -2.49 4.52
CA GLY A 64 3.48 -3.91 4.77
C GLY A 64 3.20 -4.74 3.51
N THR A 65 2.61 -4.15 2.46
CA THR A 65 2.33 -4.85 1.21
C THR A 65 3.59 -5.25 0.45
N SER A 66 4.70 -4.54 0.68
CA SER A 66 6.01 -4.82 0.05
C SER A 66 6.78 -5.96 0.73
N VAL A 67 6.35 -6.42 1.91
CA VAL A 67 7.09 -7.42 2.71
C VAL A 67 6.22 -8.56 3.25
N ASN A 68 4.91 -8.56 2.98
CA ASN A 68 3.97 -9.58 3.46
C ASN A 68 3.91 -10.81 2.55
N GLY A 69 3.11 -11.82 2.94
CA GLY A 69 2.95 -13.07 2.20
C GLY A 69 2.01 -13.00 0.99
N GLY A 70 1.56 -11.81 0.58
CA GLY A 70 0.70 -11.61 -0.59
C GLY A 70 -0.74 -12.12 -0.44
N LEU A 71 -1.21 -12.35 0.79
CA LEU A 71 -2.58 -12.78 1.04
C LEU A 71 -3.55 -11.60 0.92
N TYR A 72 -4.62 -11.78 0.13
CA TYR A 72 -5.77 -10.88 0.09
C TYR A 72 -6.93 -11.51 0.87
N ILE A 73 -7.41 -10.79 1.87
CA ILE A 73 -8.54 -11.18 2.72
C ILE A 73 -9.42 -9.93 2.84
N GLU A 74 -10.71 -10.09 2.66
CA GLU A 74 -11.71 -9.02 2.79
C GLU A 74 -12.55 -9.26 4.04
N GLU A 75 -12.82 -8.20 4.80
CA GLU A 75 -13.58 -8.30 6.06
C GLU A 75 -15.08 -8.47 5.80
N GLU A 76 -15.76 -9.12 6.75
CA GLU A 76 -17.22 -9.31 6.71
C GLU A 76 -17.97 -8.00 6.99
N PRO A 77 -19.13 -7.75 6.35
CA PRO A 77 -19.89 -6.50 6.52
C PRO A 77 -20.27 -6.25 7.98
N GLU A 78 -20.66 -7.30 8.70
CA GLU A 78 -21.06 -7.23 10.10
C GLU A 78 -19.91 -6.79 10.99
N PHE A 79 -18.68 -7.23 10.71
CA PHE A 79 -17.49 -6.82 11.45
C PHE A 79 -17.22 -5.32 11.26
N LEU A 80 -17.33 -4.84 10.01
CA LEU A 80 -17.12 -3.42 9.69
C LEU A 80 -18.16 -2.54 10.37
N GLN A 81 -19.44 -2.92 10.34
CA GLN A 81 -20.50 -2.17 11.04
C GLN A 81 -20.34 -2.19 12.55
N GLN A 82 -19.96 -3.33 13.15
CA GLN A 82 -19.71 -3.42 14.58
C GLN A 82 -18.53 -2.55 15.02
N THR A 83 -17.50 -2.45 14.19
CA THR A 83 -16.26 -1.73 14.50
C THR A 83 -16.37 -0.22 14.26
N PHE A 84 -16.97 0.19 13.13
CA PHE A 84 -17.02 1.58 12.68
C PHE A 84 -18.39 2.24 12.82
N GLY A 85 -19.41 1.48 13.24
CA GLY A 85 -20.78 1.94 13.45
C GLY A 85 -21.63 1.98 12.18
N GLU A 86 -22.91 2.28 12.36
CA GLU A 86 -23.91 2.30 11.27
C GLU A 86 -23.66 3.38 10.22
N THR A 87 -22.86 4.40 10.53
CA THR A 87 -22.50 5.47 9.59
C THR A 87 -21.37 5.09 8.62
N PHE A 88 -20.80 3.90 8.76
CA PHE A 88 -19.78 3.41 7.83
C PHE A 88 -20.42 3.06 6.49
N ASP A 89 -19.91 3.69 5.43
CA ASP A 89 -20.41 3.48 4.07
C ASP A 89 -19.87 2.15 3.50
N LEU A 90 -20.61 1.06 3.77
CA LEU A 90 -20.28 -0.28 3.29
C LEU A 90 -20.24 -0.35 1.76
N ASP A 91 -21.18 0.32 1.09
CA ASP A 91 -21.28 0.27 -0.37
C ASP A 91 -20.05 0.92 -1.01
N ALA A 92 -19.64 2.09 -0.51
CA ALA A 92 -18.41 2.74 -0.96
C ALA A 92 -17.16 1.91 -0.64
N PHE A 93 -17.11 1.26 0.53
CA PHE A 93 -16.02 0.37 0.90
C PHE A 93 -15.88 -0.81 -0.07
N TYR A 94 -16.94 -1.60 -0.26
CA TYR A 94 -16.88 -2.78 -1.12
C TYR A 94 -16.72 -2.43 -2.60
N ALA A 95 -17.26 -1.30 -3.07
CA ALA A 95 -16.96 -0.79 -4.41
C ALA A 95 -15.47 -0.49 -4.58
N SER A 96 -14.85 0.15 -3.59
CA SER A 96 -13.41 0.47 -3.59
C SER A 96 -12.55 -0.80 -3.49
N SER A 97 -12.94 -1.72 -2.62
CA SER A 97 -12.27 -3.00 -2.41
C SER A 97 -12.28 -3.85 -3.68
N ALA A 98 -13.45 -3.96 -4.33
CA ALA A 98 -13.59 -4.65 -5.62
C ALA A 98 -12.76 -4.02 -6.74
N TYR A 99 -12.61 -2.68 -6.74
CA TYR A 99 -11.71 -2.01 -7.68
C TYR A 99 -10.25 -2.40 -7.41
N ILE A 100 -9.79 -2.34 -6.16
CA ILE A 100 -8.41 -2.72 -5.80
C ILE A 100 -8.17 -4.20 -6.15
N ALA A 101 -9.08 -5.11 -5.76
CA ALA A 101 -9.00 -6.54 -6.01
C ALA A 101 -8.79 -6.88 -7.50
N LYS A 102 -9.47 -6.17 -8.40
CA LYS A 102 -9.33 -6.34 -9.86
C LYS A 102 -8.00 -5.83 -10.42
N ASN A 103 -7.33 -4.92 -9.71
CA ASN A 103 -6.12 -4.25 -10.16
C ASN A 103 -4.88 -4.63 -9.30
N LEU A 104 -4.96 -5.66 -8.45
CA LEU A 104 -3.91 -6.04 -7.49
C LEU A 104 -2.54 -6.34 -8.12
N THR A 105 -2.52 -6.74 -9.39
CA THR A 105 -1.28 -7.08 -10.12
C THR A 105 -0.61 -5.89 -10.78
N GLU A 106 -1.26 -4.72 -10.78
CA GLU A 106 -0.74 -3.51 -11.39
C GLU A 106 -0.42 -2.49 -10.28
N PRO A 107 0.81 -1.96 -10.21
CA PRO A 107 1.06 -0.80 -9.38
C PRO A 107 0.06 0.28 -9.78
N LEU A 108 -0.66 0.86 -8.82
CA LEU A 108 -1.51 2.04 -9.04
C LEU A 108 -0.60 3.23 -9.39
N ALA A 109 -0.11 3.26 -10.63
CA ALA A 109 0.65 4.35 -11.18
C ALA A 109 -0.31 5.53 -11.44
N PRO A 110 0.17 6.78 -11.35
CA PRO A 110 -0.59 7.92 -11.84
C PRO A 110 -1.08 7.62 -13.26
N SER A 111 -2.36 7.90 -13.53
CA SER A 111 -2.92 7.68 -14.86
C SER A 111 -2.10 8.42 -15.93
N GLN A 112 -2.10 7.92 -17.17
CA GLN A 112 -1.50 8.59 -18.33
C GLN A 112 -1.93 10.07 -18.39
N PHE A 113 -3.19 10.34 -18.01
CA PHE A 113 -3.75 11.68 -17.86
C PHE A 113 -2.96 12.57 -16.89
N GLY A 114 -2.60 12.09 -15.69
CA GLY A 114 -1.80 12.86 -14.74
C GLY A 114 -0.40 13.21 -15.25
N HIS A 115 0.22 12.31 -16.02
CA HIS A 115 1.50 12.56 -16.70
C HIS A 115 1.40 13.53 -17.88
N ASP A 116 0.27 13.59 -18.57
CA ASP A 116 0.04 14.52 -19.68
C ASP A 116 -0.29 15.93 -19.15
N PHE A 117 -1.08 16.03 -18.07
CA PHE A 117 -1.42 17.29 -17.42
C PHE A 117 -0.20 18.02 -16.83
N ALA A 118 0.68 17.30 -16.13
CA ALA A 118 1.91 17.88 -15.59
C ALA A 118 2.88 18.39 -16.68
N ARG A 119 2.92 17.73 -17.85
CA ARG A 119 3.71 18.20 -18.99
C ARG A 119 3.12 19.46 -19.62
N ALA A 120 1.80 19.56 -19.72
CA ALA A 120 1.12 20.74 -20.27
C ALA A 120 1.27 22.01 -19.41
N LEU A 121 1.63 21.85 -18.13
CA LEU A 121 1.88 22.97 -17.20
C LEU A 121 3.37 23.39 -17.12
N ALA A 122 4.27 22.65 -17.78
CA ALA A 122 5.71 22.90 -17.77
C ALA A 122 6.20 23.72 -19.00
N ASP A 123 5.30 24.04 -19.94
CA ASP A 123 5.49 24.95 -21.08
C ASP A 123 4.75 26.29 -20.84
#